data_AF-A0AAD8SWD2-F1
#
_entry.id   AF-A0AAD8SWD2-F1
#
_cell.length_a   1.000
_cell.length_b   1.000
_cell.length_c   1.000
_cell.angle_alpha   90.00
_cell.angle_beta   90.00
_cell.angle_gamma   90.00
#
_symmetry.space_group_name_H-M   'P 1'
#
loop_
_entity.id
_entity.type
_entity.pdbx_description
1 polymer ?
#
loop_
_entity_poly.entity_id
_entity_poly.type
_entity_poly.pdbx_seq_one_letter_code
_entity_poly.pdbx_strand_id
1 'polypeptide(L)'
;MLTMCFLQLFLMKRGGEEIYVGPVGPNSSNLIEYFEEIDDISKIKDGYNPATWMLEVSSSAQEEMLGIDFAEVYRQSELYQRNKELIEDLSKPPPGSRDLSFPTQYSRSFTTQCLACFWKQNWSYWRNPAYTAVRLLFTVVIALLFGTMFWGLGSKTDKVQDLFNAMGSMYAAVLYLGVQNSGTVQPVVVVERTVFYRERAAGMYSAFPYAFGQVAIEFPYVMVQALIYGVLVYSMIGFEWTVAKFLWYLFFMYFTLLYFTFYGMMAVGLTPNESISAIISSAFYNIWNLFSGYLIPRPKLPVWWRWYSWICPVAWTLYGLVASQFGDLHHELQGALQQGQTAAQYIEEYYGFRHDFLWAVALVHVVFTVMFAFLFSFAIMKFNFQRR
;
A
#
# COMPACT_ATOMS: atom_id res chain seq x y z
N MET A 1 44.12 5.92 -2.17
CA MET A 1 43.31 7.06 -1.70
C MET A 1 42.25 6.65 -0.69
N LEU A 2 41.58 5.49 -0.83
CA LEU A 2 40.53 5.07 0.11
C LEU A 2 41.04 4.85 1.56
N THR A 3 42.18 4.18 1.76
CA THR A 3 42.70 3.87 3.11
C THR A 3 43.19 5.07 3.91
N MET A 4 43.56 6.18 3.27
CA MET A 4 44.14 7.35 3.94
C MET A 4 43.14 8.15 4.80
N CYS A 5 41.83 7.92 4.63
CA CYS A 5 40.79 8.59 5.41
C CYS A 5 40.29 7.77 6.60
N PHE A 6 40.76 6.53 6.78
CA PHE A 6 40.29 5.64 7.84
C PHE A 6 41.25 5.66 9.03
N LEU A 7 40.70 5.95 10.22
CA LEU A 7 41.46 5.84 11.47
C LEU A 7 41.66 4.37 11.87
N GLN A 8 40.66 3.54 11.59
CA GLN A 8 40.60 2.14 11.98
C GLN A 8 39.95 1.33 10.86
N LEU A 9 40.45 0.12 10.63
CA LEU A 9 39.96 -0.81 9.63
C LEU A 9 39.49 -2.08 10.32
N PHE A 10 38.33 -2.59 9.89
CA PHE A 10 37.78 -3.87 10.29
C PHE A 10 37.62 -4.71 9.02
N LEU A 11 38.54 -5.65 8.81
CA LEU A 11 38.61 -6.49 7.62
C LEU A 11 38.18 -7.92 7.96
N MET A 12 37.28 -8.47 7.16
CA MET A 12 36.73 -9.81 7.32
C MET A 12 36.92 -10.65 6.07
N LYS A 13 37.10 -11.96 6.25
CA LYS A 13 37.02 -12.95 5.17
C LYS A 13 35.61 -13.56 5.06
N ARG A 14 35.41 -14.37 4.02
CA ARG A 14 34.16 -15.09 3.79
C ARG A 14 33.82 -15.97 5.00
N GLY A 15 32.59 -15.89 5.48
CA GLY A 15 32.17 -16.53 6.74
C GLY A 15 32.02 -15.57 7.91
N GLY A 16 32.43 -14.30 7.74
CA GLY A 16 32.31 -13.28 8.79
C GLY A 16 33.42 -13.36 9.83
N GLU A 17 34.55 -14.00 9.49
CA GLU A 17 35.70 -14.12 10.36
C GLU A 17 36.65 -12.93 10.17
N GLU A 18 37.17 -12.43 11.29
CA GLU A 18 38.08 -11.28 11.35
C GLU A 18 39.48 -11.69 10.89
N ILE A 19 40.09 -10.88 10.01
CA ILE A 19 41.46 -11.10 9.54
C ILE A 19 42.39 -9.92 9.83
N TYR A 20 41.82 -8.75 10.09
CA TYR A 20 42.54 -7.58 10.60
C TYR A 20 41.56 -6.61 11.25
N VAL A 21 41.79 -6.24 12.50
CA VAL A 21 41.05 -5.15 13.16
C VAL A 21 42.05 -4.23 13.83
N GLY A 22 42.25 -3.04 13.31
CA GLY A 22 43.33 -2.19 13.81
C GLY A 22 43.43 -0.83 13.15
N PRO A 23 44.29 0.05 13.70
CA PRO A 23 44.55 1.35 13.10
C PRO A 23 45.30 1.19 11.78
N VAL A 24 44.86 1.91 10.74
CA VAL A 24 45.48 1.83 9.41
C VAL A 24 46.90 2.41 9.40
N GLY A 25 47.16 3.41 10.26
CA GLY A 25 48.44 4.12 10.34
C GLY A 25 48.63 5.15 9.22
N PRO A 26 49.60 6.09 9.38
CA PRO A 26 49.94 7.04 8.33
C PRO A 26 50.32 6.32 7.04
N ASN A 27 49.72 6.71 5.91
CA ASN A 27 49.94 6.06 4.61
C ASN A 27 49.68 4.55 4.58
N SER A 28 48.82 4.03 5.48
CA SER A 28 48.55 2.58 5.62
C SER A 28 49.72 1.75 6.17
N SER A 29 50.70 2.37 6.84
CA SER A 29 51.89 1.70 7.36
C SER A 29 51.57 0.47 8.22
N ASN A 30 50.72 0.63 9.25
CA ASN A 30 50.42 -0.42 10.21
C ASN A 30 49.65 -1.59 9.58
N LEU A 31 48.82 -1.31 8.57
CA LEU A 31 48.14 -2.33 7.79
C LEU A 31 49.12 -3.11 6.91
N ILE A 32 50.03 -2.39 6.24
CA ILE A 32 51.04 -2.98 5.36
C ILE A 32 51.99 -3.85 6.19
N GLU A 33 52.53 -3.30 7.29
CA GLU A 33 53.41 -4.00 8.22
C GLU A 33 52.80 -5.31 8.72
N TYR A 34 51.53 -5.28 9.16
CA TYR A 34 50.85 -6.49 9.63
C TYR A 34 50.77 -7.61 8.58
N PHE A 35 50.42 -7.29 7.33
CA PHE A 35 50.35 -8.31 6.28
C PHE A 35 51.72 -8.70 5.73
N GLU A 36 52.71 -7.80 5.75
CA GLU A 36 54.09 -8.12 5.35
C GLU A 36 54.84 -8.96 6.40
N GLU A 37 54.39 -8.99 7.66
CA GLU A 37 54.91 -9.87 8.72
C GLU A 37 54.51 -11.34 8.53
N ILE A 38 53.47 -11.61 7.75
CA ILE A 38 53.02 -12.98 7.47
C ILE A 38 53.93 -13.59 6.39
N ASP A 39 54.45 -14.78 6.66
CA ASP A 39 55.35 -15.48 5.74
C ASP A 39 54.72 -15.67 4.34
N ASP A 40 55.57 -15.56 3.32
CA ASP A 40 55.22 -15.76 1.91
C ASP A 40 54.20 -14.77 1.30
N ILE A 41 53.88 -13.68 2.00
CA ILE A 41 53.11 -12.55 1.43
C ILE A 41 53.99 -11.64 0.59
N SER A 42 53.50 -11.30 -0.61
CA SER A 42 54.18 -10.37 -1.52
C SER A 42 54.12 -8.94 -1.01
N LYS A 43 55.28 -8.33 -0.78
CA LYS A 43 55.39 -6.92 -0.38
C LYS A 43 54.71 -5.97 -1.34
N ILE A 44 54.19 -4.86 -0.81
CA ILE A 44 53.52 -3.86 -1.62
C ILE A 44 54.53 -3.14 -2.53
N LYS A 45 54.15 -2.90 -3.78
CA LYS A 45 54.96 -2.15 -4.75
C LYS A 45 54.78 -0.64 -4.55
N ASP A 46 55.84 0.12 -4.79
CA ASP A 46 55.76 1.58 -4.72
C ASP A 46 54.71 2.14 -5.69
N GLY A 47 53.93 3.12 -5.21
CA GLY A 47 52.79 3.68 -5.93
C GLY A 47 51.54 2.77 -6.02
N TYR A 48 51.56 1.54 -5.49
CA TYR A 48 50.40 0.65 -5.51
C TYR A 48 49.42 0.97 -4.37
N ASN A 49 48.12 0.78 -4.62
CA ASN A 49 47.08 1.16 -3.66
C ASN A 49 46.98 0.12 -2.52
N PRO A 50 47.23 0.49 -1.25
CA PRO A 50 47.22 -0.46 -0.13
C PRO A 50 45.87 -1.16 0.08
N ALA A 51 44.76 -0.47 -0.22
CA ALA A 51 43.42 -1.05 -0.13
C ALA A 51 43.19 -2.18 -1.15
N THR A 52 43.80 -2.08 -2.33
CA THR A 52 43.69 -3.09 -3.37
C THR A 52 44.61 -4.25 -3.04
N TRP A 53 45.86 -3.94 -2.66
CA TRP A 53 46.84 -4.93 -2.26
C TRP A 53 46.38 -5.80 -1.09
N MET A 54 45.84 -5.20 -0.02
CA MET A 54 45.38 -5.98 1.14
C MET A 54 44.30 -7.01 0.76
N LEU A 55 43.41 -6.68 -0.19
CA LEU A 55 42.34 -7.58 -0.63
C LEU A 55 42.86 -8.70 -1.55
N GLU A 56 43.93 -8.44 -2.30
CA GLU A 56 44.59 -9.43 -3.14
C GLU A 56 45.36 -10.45 -2.29
N VAL A 57 46.15 -9.96 -1.32
CA VAL A 57 46.96 -10.83 -0.46
C VAL A 57 46.14 -11.59 0.57
N SER A 58 44.97 -11.08 0.96
CA SER A 58 44.03 -11.78 1.85
C SER A 58 42.90 -12.51 1.12
N SER A 59 43.03 -12.71 -0.20
CA SER A 59 42.01 -13.42 -0.98
C SER A 59 42.00 -14.91 -0.63
N SER A 60 40.83 -15.57 -0.78
CA SER A 60 40.71 -17.01 -0.52
C SER A 60 41.62 -17.88 -1.39
N ALA A 61 41.96 -17.42 -2.60
CA ALA A 61 42.91 -18.12 -3.45
C ALA A 61 44.33 -18.06 -2.86
N GLN A 62 44.72 -16.90 -2.34
CA GLN A 62 46.02 -16.72 -1.69
C GLN A 62 46.11 -17.54 -0.39
N GLU A 63 45.03 -17.57 0.38
CA GLU A 63 44.90 -18.39 1.60
C GLU A 63 45.12 -19.89 1.31
N GLU A 64 44.50 -20.42 0.24
CA GLU A 64 44.70 -21.80 -0.20
C GLU A 64 46.11 -22.06 -0.73
N MET A 65 46.70 -21.12 -1.47
CA MET A 65 48.07 -21.22 -1.98
C MET A 65 49.12 -21.25 -0.85
N LEU A 66 48.90 -20.45 0.19
CA LEU A 66 49.79 -20.36 1.35
C LEU A 66 49.54 -21.49 2.36
N GLY A 67 48.38 -22.16 2.29
CA GLY A 67 48.01 -23.21 3.25
C GLY A 67 47.81 -22.70 4.67
N ILE A 68 47.52 -21.40 4.81
CA ILE A 68 47.27 -20.73 6.09
C ILE A 68 45.79 -20.41 6.24
N ASP A 69 45.35 -20.13 7.48
CA ASP A 69 44.05 -19.49 7.73
C ASP A 69 44.30 -18.09 8.29
N PHE A 70 43.94 -17.05 7.53
CA PHE A 70 44.16 -15.66 7.94
C PHE A 70 43.43 -15.28 9.23
N ALA A 71 42.29 -15.91 9.51
CA ALA A 71 41.56 -15.67 10.74
C ALA A 71 42.29 -16.27 11.94
N GLU A 72 42.94 -17.42 11.77
CA GLU A 72 43.76 -18.03 12.82
C GLU A 72 45.05 -17.25 13.06
N VAL A 73 45.71 -16.79 11.99
CA VAL A 73 46.87 -15.89 12.07
C VAL A 73 46.50 -14.64 12.86
N TYR A 74 45.35 -14.03 12.57
CA TYR A 74 44.87 -12.88 13.31
C TYR A 74 44.61 -13.20 14.79
N ARG A 75 43.93 -14.31 15.12
CA ARG A 75 43.69 -14.72 16.52
C ARG A 75 44.96 -14.92 17.34
N GLN A 76 46.05 -15.33 16.69
CA GLN A 76 47.34 -15.54 17.33
C GLN A 76 48.20 -14.28 17.38
N SER A 77 47.82 -13.21 16.67
CA SER A 77 48.57 -11.96 16.60
C SER A 77 48.53 -11.13 17.90
N GLU A 78 49.57 -10.33 18.14
CA GLU A 78 49.58 -9.34 19.22
C GLU A 78 48.44 -8.31 19.08
N LEU A 79 48.06 -7.99 17.83
CA LEU A 79 46.97 -7.05 17.54
C LEU A 79 45.63 -7.56 18.10
N TYR A 80 45.34 -8.85 17.95
CA TYR A 80 44.14 -9.46 18.51
C TYR A 80 44.15 -9.45 20.04
N GLN A 81 45.29 -9.81 20.67
CA GLN A 81 45.41 -9.78 22.13
C GLN A 81 45.19 -8.37 22.70
N ARG A 82 45.82 -7.37 22.10
CA ARG A 82 45.64 -5.96 22.47
C ARG A 82 44.19 -5.49 22.31
N ASN A 83 43.51 -5.91 21.24
CA ASN A 83 42.10 -5.59 21.05
C ASN A 83 41.21 -6.25 22.12
N LYS A 84 41.52 -7.49 22.53
CA LYS A 84 40.79 -8.18 23.60
C LYS A 84 40.97 -7.51 24.95
N GLU A 85 42.20 -7.12 25.29
CA GLU A 85 42.49 -6.35 26.51
C GLU A 85 41.73 -5.01 26.50
N LEU A 86 41.78 -4.28 25.38
CA LEU A 86 41.06 -3.02 25.24
C LEU A 86 39.54 -3.18 25.39
N ILE A 87 38.96 -4.24 24.82
CA ILE A 87 37.54 -4.55 24.97
C ILE A 87 37.21 -4.86 26.44
N GLU A 88 38.05 -5.64 27.13
CA GLU A 88 37.83 -5.97 28.54
C GLU A 88 37.87 -4.70 29.42
N ASP A 89 38.83 -3.82 29.18
CA ASP A 89 38.96 -2.55 29.90
C ASP A 89 37.77 -1.62 29.62
N LEU A 90 37.37 -1.47 28.36
CA LEU A 90 36.23 -0.62 27.97
C LEU A 90 34.87 -1.21 28.38
N SER A 91 34.79 -2.51 28.62
CA SER A 91 33.57 -3.17 29.10
C SER A 91 33.28 -2.87 30.57
N LYS A 92 34.28 -2.39 31.34
CA LYS A 92 34.15 -2.04 32.76
C LYS A 92 33.65 -0.60 32.88
N PRO A 93 32.40 -0.36 33.32
CA PRO A 93 31.87 0.99 33.42
C PRO A 93 32.62 1.81 34.48
N PRO A 94 32.89 3.10 34.24
CA PRO A 94 33.51 3.98 35.24
C PRO A 94 32.66 4.04 36.53
N PRO A 95 33.28 4.14 37.72
CA PRO A 95 32.55 4.24 38.98
C PRO A 95 31.58 5.42 38.96
N GLY A 96 30.29 5.15 39.20
CA GLY A 96 29.23 6.17 39.20
C GLY A 96 28.57 6.44 37.84
N SER A 97 28.99 5.77 36.76
CA SER A 97 28.25 5.82 35.50
C SER A 97 26.91 5.09 35.61
N ARG A 98 25.90 5.56 34.86
CA ARG A 98 24.60 4.90 34.71
C ARG A 98 24.42 4.50 33.26
N ASP A 99 23.71 3.39 33.04
CA ASP A 99 23.39 2.94 31.71
C ASP A 99 22.57 4.01 30.96
N LEU A 100 22.84 4.13 29.66
CA LEU A 100 22.07 4.98 28.76
C LEU A 100 20.65 4.43 28.64
N SER A 101 19.70 5.06 29.33
CA SER A 101 18.28 4.74 29.24
C SER A 101 17.51 5.86 28.53
N PHE A 102 16.74 5.50 27.52
CA PHE A 102 15.79 6.42 26.87
C PHE A 102 14.37 6.13 27.36
N PRO A 103 13.58 7.15 27.71
CA PRO A 103 12.22 6.95 28.23
C PRO A 103 11.25 6.43 27.16
N THR A 104 11.56 6.64 25.88
CA THR A 104 10.71 6.26 24.75
C THR A 104 11.56 5.68 23.63
N GLN A 105 10.98 4.73 22.89
CA GLN A 105 11.61 4.17 21.69
C GLN A 105 11.77 5.22 20.58
N TYR A 106 10.86 6.19 20.50
CA TYR A 106 10.84 7.24 19.48
C TYR A 106 11.08 8.61 20.09
N SER A 107 11.78 9.49 19.36
CA SER A 107 12.16 10.83 19.83
C SER A 107 10.99 11.81 19.95
N ARG A 108 9.85 11.53 19.32
CA ARG A 108 8.67 12.41 19.29
C ARG A 108 7.39 11.65 19.60
N SER A 109 6.39 12.39 20.09
CA SER A 109 5.06 11.86 20.43
C SER A 109 4.35 11.20 19.24
N PHE A 110 3.43 10.30 19.53
CA PHE A 110 2.64 9.59 18.51
C PHE A 110 1.87 10.56 17.59
N THR A 111 1.25 11.60 18.14
CA THR A 111 0.51 12.60 17.36
C THR A 111 1.42 13.35 16.40
N THR A 112 2.63 13.73 16.85
CA THR A 112 3.63 14.36 15.99
C THR A 112 4.06 13.42 14.86
N GLN A 113 4.21 12.12 15.14
CA GLN A 113 4.51 11.14 14.10
C GLN A 113 3.38 11.07 13.07
N CYS A 114 2.11 10.99 13.48
CA CYS A 114 0.97 10.97 12.55
C CYS A 114 0.90 12.22 11.67
N LEU A 115 1.08 13.40 12.27
CA LEU A 115 1.09 14.67 11.53
C LEU A 115 2.27 14.76 10.56
N ALA A 116 3.45 14.31 10.97
CA ALA A 116 4.63 14.29 10.11
C ALA A 116 4.46 13.31 8.93
N CYS A 117 3.91 12.11 9.17
CA CYS A 117 3.60 11.14 8.12
C CYS A 117 2.53 11.68 7.16
N PHE A 118 1.48 12.33 7.67
CA PHE A 118 0.47 12.96 6.82
C PHE A 118 1.05 14.11 5.98
N TRP A 119 1.89 14.95 6.57
CA TRP A 119 2.60 16.01 5.85
C TRP A 119 3.50 15.43 4.76
N LYS A 120 4.27 14.37 5.06
CA LYS A 120 5.11 13.65 4.09
C LYS A 120 4.24 13.14 2.93
N GLN A 121 3.11 12.53 3.25
CA GLN A 121 2.23 11.94 2.26
C GLN A 121 1.59 13.00 1.35
N ASN A 122 1.21 14.14 1.92
CA ASN A 122 0.70 15.28 1.15
C ASN A 122 1.74 15.77 0.12
N TRP A 123 3.01 15.89 0.51
CA TRP A 123 4.08 16.24 -0.43
C TRP A 123 4.35 15.14 -1.46
N SER A 124 4.30 13.87 -1.07
CA SER A 124 4.49 12.73 -1.99
C SER A 124 3.41 12.73 -3.07
N TYR A 125 2.14 12.87 -2.69
CA TYR A 125 1.00 12.88 -3.62
C TYR A 125 0.97 14.11 -4.51
N TRP A 126 1.30 15.29 -3.96
CA TRP A 126 1.42 16.52 -4.73
C TRP A 126 2.54 16.46 -5.76
N ARG A 127 3.70 15.88 -5.40
CA ARG A 127 4.87 15.76 -6.28
C ARG A 127 4.82 14.55 -7.20
N ASN A 128 3.78 13.71 -7.11
CA ASN A 128 3.55 12.57 -8.00
C ASN A 128 2.36 12.83 -8.95
N PRO A 129 2.52 13.71 -9.95
CA PRO A 129 1.46 13.99 -10.92
C PRO A 129 1.11 12.77 -11.77
N ALA A 130 2.05 11.85 -11.99
CA ALA A 130 1.82 10.62 -12.74
C ALA A 130 0.78 9.71 -12.08
N TYR A 131 0.63 9.78 -10.75
CA TYR A 131 -0.46 9.13 -10.05
C TYR A 131 -1.71 10.00 -10.01
N THR A 132 -1.62 11.19 -9.42
CA THR A 132 -2.78 12.01 -9.09
C THR A 132 -3.44 12.63 -10.32
N ALA A 133 -2.66 13.29 -11.20
CA ALA A 133 -3.20 13.99 -12.35
C ALA A 133 -3.71 13.02 -13.41
N VAL A 134 -2.99 11.92 -13.64
CA VAL A 134 -3.41 10.85 -14.57
C VAL A 134 -4.69 10.19 -14.09
N ARG A 135 -4.82 9.88 -12.78
CA ARG A 135 -6.06 9.32 -12.19
C ARG A 135 -7.26 10.25 -12.40
N LEU A 136 -7.09 11.56 -12.22
CA LEU A 136 -8.15 12.54 -12.46
C LEU A 136 -8.48 12.68 -13.97
N LEU A 137 -7.47 12.75 -14.83
CA LEU A 137 -7.67 12.83 -16.28
C LEU A 137 -8.41 11.60 -16.82
N PHE A 138 -8.00 10.40 -16.43
CA PHE A 138 -8.70 9.17 -16.79
C PHE A 138 -10.14 9.18 -16.28
N THR A 139 -10.38 9.68 -15.06
CA THR A 139 -11.74 9.82 -14.52
C THR A 139 -12.61 10.70 -15.40
N VAL A 140 -12.09 11.84 -15.88
CA VAL A 140 -12.82 12.73 -16.80
C VAL A 140 -13.12 12.02 -18.12
N VAL A 141 -12.13 11.37 -18.72
CA VAL A 141 -12.31 10.64 -20.00
C VAL A 141 -13.38 9.55 -19.85
N ILE A 142 -13.30 8.76 -18.78
CA ILE A 142 -14.28 7.71 -18.48
C ILE A 142 -15.66 8.29 -18.16
N ALA A 143 -15.73 9.40 -17.42
CA ALA A 143 -16.99 10.09 -17.17
C ALA A 143 -17.68 10.52 -18.47
N LEU A 144 -16.92 11.10 -19.42
CA LEU A 144 -17.45 11.50 -20.72
C LEU A 144 -17.87 10.29 -21.55
N LEU A 145 -17.09 9.21 -21.56
CA LEU A 145 -17.43 7.97 -22.28
C LEU A 145 -18.71 7.34 -21.73
N PHE A 146 -18.82 7.14 -20.41
CA PHE A 146 -20.03 6.60 -19.79
C PHE A 146 -21.22 7.55 -19.94
N GLY A 147 -21.01 8.86 -19.74
CA GLY A 147 -22.05 9.86 -19.87
C GLY A 147 -22.64 9.94 -21.28
N THR A 148 -21.79 9.84 -22.31
CA THR A 148 -22.25 9.80 -23.72
C THR A 148 -22.87 8.45 -24.11
N MET A 149 -22.32 7.34 -23.63
CA MET A 149 -22.85 5.99 -23.89
C MET A 149 -24.25 5.79 -23.30
N PHE A 150 -24.51 6.33 -22.11
CA PHE A 150 -25.77 6.19 -21.39
C PHE A 150 -26.57 7.51 -21.32
N TRP A 151 -26.43 8.33 -22.36
CA TRP A 151 -27.02 9.66 -22.41
C TRP A 151 -28.56 9.64 -22.26
N GLY A 152 -29.07 10.44 -21.31
CA GLY A 152 -30.51 10.58 -21.06
C GLY A 152 -31.21 9.28 -20.66
N LEU A 153 -30.46 8.30 -20.13
CA LEU A 153 -31.01 7.03 -19.67
C LEU A 153 -31.73 7.17 -18.32
N GLY A 154 -31.24 8.06 -17.45
CA GLY A 154 -31.78 8.25 -16.10
C GLY A 154 -33.18 8.86 -16.07
N SER A 155 -33.58 9.57 -17.12
CA SER A 155 -34.91 10.15 -17.25
C SER A 155 -35.95 9.16 -17.78
N LYS A 156 -35.52 7.99 -18.29
CA LYS A 156 -36.42 6.96 -18.80
C LYS A 156 -36.67 5.96 -17.68
N THR A 157 -37.89 5.94 -17.17
CA THR A 157 -38.27 5.04 -16.05
C THR A 157 -39.61 4.35 -16.27
N ASP A 158 -40.20 4.47 -17.46
CA ASP A 158 -41.55 3.98 -17.73
C ASP A 158 -41.59 2.47 -17.95
N LYS A 159 -40.51 1.85 -18.41
CA LYS A 159 -40.44 0.41 -18.70
C LYS A 159 -39.49 -0.30 -17.76
N VAL A 160 -39.77 -1.57 -17.48
CA VAL A 160 -38.86 -2.46 -16.75
C VAL A 160 -37.47 -2.49 -17.39
N GLN A 161 -37.40 -2.48 -18.72
CA GLN A 161 -36.14 -2.44 -19.46
C GLN A 161 -35.33 -1.18 -19.19
N ASP A 162 -35.99 -0.03 -18.98
CA ASP A 162 -35.31 1.24 -18.74
C ASP A 162 -34.62 1.21 -17.37
N LEU A 163 -35.29 0.69 -16.34
CA LEU A 163 -34.69 0.46 -15.02
C LEU A 163 -33.54 -0.54 -15.08
N PHE A 164 -33.67 -1.61 -15.86
CA PHE A 164 -32.60 -2.59 -16.06
C PHE A 164 -31.37 -1.93 -16.72
N ASN A 165 -31.59 -1.14 -17.77
CA ASN A 165 -30.52 -0.42 -18.46
C ASN A 165 -29.84 0.59 -17.52
N ALA A 166 -30.62 1.35 -16.73
CA ALA A 166 -30.08 2.32 -15.78
C ALA A 166 -29.27 1.65 -14.66
N MET A 167 -29.72 0.50 -14.16
CA MET A 167 -28.92 -0.30 -13.21
C MET A 167 -27.65 -0.83 -13.88
N GLY A 168 -27.73 -1.26 -15.14
CA GLY A 168 -26.59 -1.73 -15.92
C GLY A 168 -25.51 -0.66 -16.12
N SER A 169 -25.90 0.59 -16.34
CA SER A 169 -24.96 1.71 -16.45
C SER A 169 -24.25 1.97 -15.11
N MET A 170 -24.98 1.97 -13.99
CA MET A 170 -24.42 2.11 -12.64
C MET A 170 -23.45 0.96 -12.32
N TYR A 171 -23.82 -0.28 -12.65
CA TYR A 171 -22.98 -1.47 -12.48
C TYR A 171 -21.68 -1.38 -13.26
N ALA A 172 -21.76 -1.04 -14.55
CA ALA A 172 -20.58 -0.94 -15.40
C ALA A 172 -19.64 0.18 -14.90
N ALA A 173 -20.20 1.33 -14.52
CA ALA A 173 -19.48 2.45 -13.93
C ALA A 173 -18.75 2.08 -12.64
N VAL A 174 -19.47 1.50 -11.67
CA VAL A 174 -18.95 1.15 -10.34
C VAL A 174 -17.80 0.16 -10.43
N LEU A 175 -17.97 -0.92 -11.20
CA LEU A 175 -16.94 -1.94 -11.32
C LEU A 175 -15.73 -1.42 -12.09
N TYR A 176 -15.95 -0.74 -13.22
CA TYR A 176 -14.84 -0.26 -14.02
C TYR A 176 -14.01 0.76 -13.24
N LEU A 177 -14.63 1.81 -12.70
CA LEU A 177 -13.91 2.81 -11.92
C LEU A 177 -13.32 2.26 -10.62
N GLY A 178 -14.06 1.40 -9.94
CA GLY A 178 -13.60 0.77 -8.70
C GLY A 178 -12.33 -0.05 -8.93
N VAL A 179 -12.33 -0.92 -9.94
CA VAL A 179 -11.17 -1.74 -10.31
C VAL A 179 -9.98 -0.86 -10.71
N GLN A 180 -10.22 0.22 -11.49
CA GLN A 180 -9.15 1.16 -11.85
C GLN A 180 -8.57 1.89 -10.64
N ASN A 181 -9.40 2.36 -9.71
CA ASN A 181 -8.93 3.02 -8.49
C ASN A 181 -8.13 2.09 -7.58
N SER A 182 -8.55 0.82 -7.48
CA SER A 182 -7.82 -0.18 -6.75
C SER A 182 -6.51 -0.56 -7.44
N GLY A 183 -6.48 -0.69 -8.77
CA GLY A 183 -5.27 -1.04 -9.52
C GLY A 183 -4.21 0.07 -9.52
N THR A 184 -4.63 1.32 -9.70
CA THR A 184 -3.70 2.46 -9.77
C THR A 184 -2.99 2.76 -8.46
N VAL A 185 -3.60 2.44 -7.31
CA VAL A 185 -2.98 2.70 -6.00
C VAL A 185 -1.94 1.64 -5.60
N GLN A 186 -2.00 0.43 -6.14
CA GLN A 186 -1.07 -0.65 -5.79
C GLN A 186 0.41 -0.30 -5.99
N PRO A 187 0.85 0.17 -7.18
CA PRO A 187 2.26 0.51 -7.39
C PRO A 187 2.74 1.64 -6.47
N VAL A 188 1.89 2.62 -6.18
CA VAL A 188 2.21 3.72 -5.25
C VAL A 188 2.47 3.19 -3.84
N VAL A 189 1.60 2.29 -3.36
CA VAL A 189 1.74 1.69 -2.02
C VAL A 189 2.97 0.80 -1.93
N VAL A 190 3.31 0.05 -2.99
CA VAL A 190 4.50 -0.81 -3.03
C VAL A 190 5.80 0.01 -2.91
N VAL A 191 5.89 1.12 -3.63
CA VAL A 191 7.04 2.03 -3.56
C VAL A 191 7.15 2.65 -2.17
N GLU A 192 6.06 3.19 -1.64
CA GLU A 192 6.03 3.80 -0.29
C GLU A 192 6.38 2.77 0.81
N ARG A 193 5.93 1.52 0.68
CA ARG A 193 6.27 0.45 1.64
C ARG A 193 7.77 0.20 1.72
N THR A 194 8.48 0.30 0.60
CA THR A 194 9.94 0.13 0.56
C THR A 194 10.65 1.24 1.32
N VAL A 195 10.16 2.48 1.19
CA VAL A 195 10.66 3.65 1.95
C VAL A 195 10.35 3.47 3.43
N PHE A 196 9.12 3.09 3.77
CA PHE A 196 8.67 2.82 5.13
C PHE A 196 9.56 1.80 5.85
N TYR A 197 9.95 0.71 5.20
CA TYR A 197 10.82 -0.28 5.82
C TYR A 197 12.18 0.29 6.21
N ARG A 198 12.76 1.20 5.40
CA ARG A 198 14.02 1.88 5.72
C ARG A 198 13.84 2.86 6.89
N GLU A 199 12.77 3.66 6.85
CA GLU A 199 12.46 4.64 7.91
C GLU A 199 12.16 3.95 9.26
N ARG A 200 11.49 2.79 9.23
CA ARG A 200 11.23 1.95 10.40
C ARG A 200 12.50 1.32 10.94
N ALA A 201 13.39 0.82 10.07
CA ALA A 201 14.68 0.26 10.47
C ALA A 201 15.59 1.32 11.12
N ALA A 202 15.49 2.58 10.69
CA ALA A 202 16.18 3.71 11.29
C ALA A 202 15.52 4.23 12.59
N GLY A 203 14.40 3.63 13.03
CA GLY A 203 13.71 4.04 14.26
C GLY A 203 13.03 5.41 14.19
N MET A 204 12.68 5.91 13.00
CA MET A 204 12.15 7.27 12.84
C MET A 204 10.74 7.45 13.41
N TYR A 205 9.85 6.46 13.19
CA TYR A 205 8.46 6.49 13.66
C TYR A 205 7.86 5.07 13.71
N SER A 206 6.71 4.91 14.36
CA SER A 206 6.00 3.62 14.50
C SER A 206 5.17 3.24 13.26
N ALA A 207 4.80 1.96 13.11
CA ALA A 207 4.11 1.50 11.90
C ALA A 207 2.73 2.15 11.65
N PHE A 208 2.00 2.51 12.72
CA PHE A 208 0.66 3.07 12.60
C PHE A 208 0.61 4.49 12.01
N PRO A 209 1.43 5.47 12.44
CA PRO A 209 1.52 6.79 11.82
C PRO A 209 1.66 6.78 10.30
N TYR A 210 2.43 5.84 9.75
CA TYR A 210 2.54 5.67 8.31
C TYR A 210 1.23 5.21 7.66
N ALA A 211 0.61 4.16 8.20
CA ALA A 211 -0.67 3.67 7.70
C ALA A 211 -1.76 4.75 7.78
N PHE A 212 -1.80 5.50 8.89
CA PHE A 212 -2.69 6.66 9.06
C PHE A 212 -2.45 7.72 7.98
N GLY A 213 -1.21 8.15 7.77
CA GLY A 213 -0.89 9.18 6.78
C GLY A 213 -1.29 8.77 5.36
N GLN A 214 -1.08 7.50 5.02
CA GLN A 214 -1.41 6.94 3.71
C GLN A 214 -2.91 6.74 3.48
N VAL A 215 -3.66 6.36 4.51
CA VAL A 215 -5.13 6.28 4.44
C VAL A 215 -5.75 7.67 4.40
N ALA A 216 -5.26 8.59 5.24
CA ALA A 216 -5.83 9.93 5.40
C ALA A 216 -5.68 10.79 4.13
N ILE A 217 -4.58 10.64 3.38
CA ILE A 217 -4.36 11.45 2.17
C ILE A 217 -5.35 11.11 1.05
N GLU A 218 -5.93 9.91 1.03
CA GLU A 218 -6.82 9.48 -0.05
C GLU A 218 -8.21 10.12 0.04
N PHE A 219 -8.68 10.42 1.25
CA PHE A 219 -9.97 11.06 1.46
C PHE A 219 -10.18 12.32 0.61
N PRO A 220 -9.27 13.33 0.61
CA PRO A 220 -9.44 14.53 -0.21
C PRO A 220 -9.32 14.26 -1.72
N TYR A 221 -8.35 13.46 -2.17
CA TYR A 221 -8.16 13.20 -3.60
C TYR A 221 -9.32 12.38 -4.20
N VAL A 222 -9.79 11.36 -3.48
CA VAL A 222 -10.96 10.58 -3.90
C VAL A 222 -12.23 11.41 -3.87
N MET A 223 -12.35 12.39 -2.97
CA MET A 223 -13.51 13.29 -2.93
C MET A 223 -13.56 14.16 -4.19
N VAL A 224 -12.43 14.77 -4.57
CA VAL A 224 -12.33 15.56 -5.81
C VAL A 224 -12.64 14.67 -7.03
N GLN A 225 -12.10 13.45 -7.07
CA GLN A 225 -12.39 12.49 -8.13
C GLN A 225 -13.89 12.15 -8.21
N ALA A 226 -14.53 11.86 -7.06
CA ALA A 226 -15.95 11.52 -6.96
C ALA A 226 -16.85 12.70 -7.36
N LEU A 227 -16.47 13.94 -7.02
CA LEU A 227 -17.18 15.14 -7.43
C LEU A 227 -17.12 15.34 -8.94
N ILE A 228 -15.93 15.25 -9.54
CA ILE A 228 -15.75 15.40 -10.99
C ILE A 228 -16.55 14.35 -11.74
N TYR A 229 -16.37 13.07 -11.39
CA TYR A 229 -17.11 11.97 -12.01
C TYR A 229 -18.61 12.13 -11.79
N GLY A 230 -18.98 12.41 -10.55
CA GLY A 230 -20.36 12.47 -10.10
C GLY A 230 -21.14 13.55 -10.85
N VAL A 231 -20.62 14.78 -10.89
CA VAL A 231 -21.26 15.90 -11.59
C VAL A 231 -21.41 15.61 -13.07
N LEU A 232 -20.36 15.15 -13.74
CA LEU A 232 -20.39 14.88 -15.19
C LEU A 232 -21.40 13.79 -15.54
N VAL A 233 -21.28 12.62 -14.92
CA VAL A 233 -22.11 11.47 -15.26
C VAL A 233 -23.55 11.66 -14.82
N TYR A 234 -23.79 12.25 -13.65
CA TYR A 234 -25.15 12.53 -13.18
C TYR A 234 -25.90 13.47 -14.13
N SER A 235 -25.21 14.50 -14.64
CA SER A 235 -25.75 15.43 -15.62
C SER A 235 -26.04 14.78 -16.97
N MET A 236 -25.10 14.00 -17.51
CA MET A 236 -25.20 13.41 -18.86
C MET A 236 -26.17 12.23 -18.92
N ILE A 237 -26.22 11.39 -17.88
CA ILE A 237 -27.23 10.33 -17.78
C ILE A 237 -28.63 10.92 -17.59
N GLY A 238 -28.73 12.11 -17.01
CA GLY A 238 -30.01 12.81 -16.82
C GLY A 238 -30.83 12.22 -15.68
N PHE A 239 -30.19 11.94 -14.54
CA PHE A 239 -30.91 11.59 -13.32
C PHE A 239 -31.73 12.79 -12.79
N GLU A 240 -32.71 12.51 -11.93
CA GLU A 240 -33.59 13.53 -11.38
C GLU A 240 -32.84 14.48 -10.42
N TRP A 241 -32.75 15.75 -10.81
CA TRP A 241 -32.07 16.78 -10.02
C TRP A 241 -32.84 17.20 -8.77
N THR A 242 -32.64 16.44 -7.69
CA THR A 242 -32.96 16.86 -6.33
C THR A 242 -31.70 16.84 -5.48
N VAL A 243 -31.59 17.78 -4.53
CA VAL A 243 -30.40 17.87 -3.66
C VAL A 243 -30.17 16.55 -2.91
N ALA A 244 -31.25 15.90 -2.44
CA ALA A 244 -31.17 14.64 -1.74
C ALA A 244 -30.63 13.50 -2.63
N LYS A 245 -31.20 13.30 -3.85
CA LYS A 245 -30.76 12.24 -4.76
C LYS A 245 -29.32 12.42 -5.23
N PHE A 246 -28.90 13.67 -5.50
CA PHE A 246 -27.53 13.98 -5.88
C PHE A 246 -26.54 13.72 -4.73
N LEU A 247 -26.86 14.13 -3.49
CA LEU A 247 -25.99 13.87 -2.34
C LEU A 247 -25.88 12.37 -2.02
N TRP A 248 -26.98 11.61 -2.16
CA TRP A 248 -26.93 10.16 -2.04
C TRP A 248 -26.05 9.51 -3.10
N TYR A 249 -26.21 9.93 -4.36
CA TYR A 249 -25.37 9.45 -5.46
C TYR A 249 -23.89 9.75 -5.21
N LEU A 250 -23.56 10.99 -4.83
CA LEU A 250 -22.20 11.39 -4.50
C LEU A 250 -21.64 10.59 -3.32
N PHE A 251 -22.44 10.39 -2.27
CA PHE A 251 -22.05 9.60 -1.10
C PHE A 251 -21.68 8.16 -1.49
N PHE A 252 -22.57 7.46 -2.21
CA PHE A 252 -22.33 6.07 -2.61
C PHE A 252 -21.14 5.97 -3.56
N MET A 253 -21.01 6.87 -4.52
CA MET A 253 -19.85 6.90 -5.41
C MET A 253 -18.55 7.18 -4.65
N TYR A 254 -18.54 8.16 -3.74
CA TYR A 254 -17.37 8.50 -2.94
C TYR A 254 -16.88 7.33 -2.08
N PHE A 255 -17.76 6.74 -1.28
CA PHE A 255 -17.39 5.60 -0.42
C PHE A 255 -17.05 4.36 -1.23
N THR A 256 -17.67 4.19 -2.41
CA THR A 256 -17.31 3.11 -3.33
C THR A 256 -15.88 3.23 -3.82
N LEU A 257 -15.53 4.41 -4.34
CA LEU A 257 -14.16 4.68 -4.79
C LEU A 257 -13.16 4.54 -3.64
N LEU A 258 -13.51 4.97 -2.42
CA LEU A 258 -12.67 4.81 -1.23
C LEU A 258 -12.45 3.34 -0.85
N TYR A 259 -13.51 2.54 -0.71
CA TYR A 259 -13.33 1.15 -0.31
C TYR A 259 -12.54 0.37 -1.35
N PHE A 260 -12.72 0.66 -2.65
CA PHE A 260 -11.92 0.05 -3.71
C PHE A 260 -10.45 0.45 -3.62
N THR A 261 -10.16 1.73 -3.39
CA THR A 261 -8.79 2.20 -3.15
C THR A 261 -8.17 1.51 -1.93
N PHE A 262 -8.87 1.44 -0.80
CA PHE A 262 -8.34 0.76 0.39
C PHE A 262 -8.24 -0.75 0.24
N TYR A 263 -9.10 -1.37 -0.56
CA TYR A 263 -8.95 -2.77 -0.94
C TYR A 263 -7.64 -3.00 -1.70
N GLY A 264 -7.30 -2.13 -2.66
CA GLY A 264 -6.02 -2.17 -3.38
C GLY A 264 -4.82 -2.02 -2.44
N MET A 265 -4.89 -1.10 -1.47
CA MET A 265 -3.84 -0.96 -0.45
C MET A 265 -3.72 -2.20 0.43
N MET A 266 -4.85 -2.75 0.89
CA MET A 266 -4.89 -3.97 1.69
C MET A 266 -4.25 -5.13 0.94
N ALA A 267 -4.57 -5.30 -0.34
CA ALA A 267 -3.98 -6.35 -1.17
C ALA A 267 -2.45 -6.25 -1.21
N VAL A 268 -1.89 -5.05 -1.36
CA VAL A 268 -0.44 -4.82 -1.28
C VAL A 268 0.09 -5.08 0.14
N GLY A 269 -0.63 -4.66 1.17
CA GLY A 269 -0.26 -4.88 2.56
C GLY A 269 -0.13 -6.37 2.91
N LEU A 270 -0.98 -7.23 2.33
CA LEU A 270 -1.03 -8.67 2.59
C LEU A 270 -0.12 -9.51 1.68
N THR A 271 0.51 -8.91 0.66
CA THR A 271 1.26 -9.64 -0.36
C THR A 271 2.70 -9.14 -0.50
N PRO A 272 3.65 -10.01 -0.91
CA PRO A 272 5.06 -9.62 -0.97
C PRO A 272 5.39 -8.71 -2.15
N ASN A 273 4.68 -8.82 -3.28
CA ASN A 273 4.95 -8.04 -4.49
C ASN A 273 3.67 -7.56 -5.18
N GLU A 274 3.83 -6.58 -6.08
CA GLU A 274 2.74 -5.97 -6.84
C GLU A 274 1.98 -7.00 -7.70
N SER A 275 2.69 -7.90 -8.37
CA SER A 275 2.07 -8.87 -9.28
C SER A 275 1.12 -9.82 -8.55
N ILE A 276 1.51 -10.32 -7.37
CA ILE A 276 0.65 -11.19 -6.54
C ILE A 276 -0.54 -10.38 -5.99
N SER A 277 -0.32 -9.14 -5.57
CA SER A 277 -1.41 -8.23 -5.17
C SER A 277 -2.45 -8.09 -6.27
N ALA A 278 -2.02 -7.83 -7.51
CA ALA A 278 -2.90 -7.66 -8.65
C ALA A 278 -3.67 -8.95 -8.99
N ILE A 279 -3.00 -10.11 -8.94
CA ILE A 279 -3.63 -11.42 -9.19
C ILE A 279 -4.73 -11.68 -8.16
N ILE A 280 -4.42 -11.55 -6.85
CA ILE A 280 -5.41 -11.76 -5.78
C ILE A 280 -6.56 -10.77 -5.93
N SER A 281 -6.26 -9.50 -6.19
CA SER A 281 -7.26 -8.46 -6.39
C SER A 281 -8.23 -8.80 -7.52
N SER A 282 -7.70 -9.24 -8.66
CA SER A 282 -8.52 -9.60 -9.83
C SER A 282 -9.46 -10.77 -9.57
N ALA A 283 -9.05 -11.76 -8.75
CA ALA A 283 -9.93 -12.85 -8.35
C ALA A 283 -11.16 -12.33 -7.59
N PHE A 284 -10.97 -11.44 -6.61
CA PHE A 284 -12.09 -10.86 -5.86
C PHE A 284 -12.97 -9.93 -6.69
N TYR A 285 -12.41 -9.16 -7.62
CA TYR A 285 -13.21 -8.36 -8.53
C TYR A 285 -14.20 -9.21 -9.32
N ASN A 286 -13.78 -10.38 -9.80
CA ASN A 286 -14.66 -11.31 -10.50
C ASN A 286 -15.76 -11.88 -9.60
N ILE A 287 -15.45 -12.15 -8.34
CA ILE A 287 -16.46 -12.61 -7.37
C ILE A 287 -17.45 -11.47 -7.06
N TRP A 288 -16.97 -10.24 -6.82
CA TRP A 288 -17.84 -9.09 -6.63
C TRP A 288 -18.70 -8.79 -7.84
N ASN A 289 -18.16 -8.94 -9.04
CA ASN A 289 -18.85 -8.81 -10.31
C ASN A 289 -20.06 -9.76 -10.37
N LEU A 290 -19.84 -11.05 -10.10
CA LEU A 290 -20.86 -12.10 -10.13
C LEU A 290 -21.99 -11.86 -9.11
N PHE A 291 -21.63 -11.46 -7.89
CA PHE A 291 -22.58 -11.32 -6.78
C PHE A 291 -23.03 -9.87 -6.50
N SER A 292 -22.74 -8.95 -7.43
CA SER A 292 -23.14 -7.54 -7.32
C SER A 292 -24.65 -7.32 -7.32
N GLY A 293 -25.45 -8.29 -7.78
CA GLY A 293 -26.91 -8.19 -7.83
C GLY A 293 -27.47 -7.74 -9.18
N TYR A 294 -26.62 -7.30 -10.13
CA TYR A 294 -27.03 -7.00 -11.50
C TYR A 294 -27.15 -8.26 -12.36
N LEU A 295 -26.08 -9.07 -12.44
CA LEU A 295 -26.08 -10.32 -13.21
C LEU A 295 -27.07 -11.35 -12.66
N ILE A 296 -27.07 -11.50 -11.33
CA ILE A 296 -27.99 -12.40 -10.62
C ILE A 296 -28.59 -11.61 -9.45
N PRO A 297 -29.89 -11.25 -9.49
CA PRO A 297 -30.56 -10.58 -8.39
C PRO A 297 -30.51 -11.41 -7.11
N ARG A 298 -30.37 -10.73 -5.95
CA ARG A 298 -30.21 -11.39 -4.65
C ARG A 298 -31.32 -12.41 -4.33
N PRO A 299 -32.62 -12.15 -4.60
CA PRO A 299 -33.69 -13.12 -4.32
C PRO A 299 -33.58 -14.41 -5.14
N LYS A 300 -33.04 -14.31 -6.36
CA LYS A 300 -32.87 -15.43 -7.31
C LYS A 300 -31.62 -16.29 -7.02
N LEU A 301 -30.74 -15.84 -6.12
CA LEU A 301 -29.58 -16.66 -5.71
C LEU A 301 -30.05 -17.92 -4.98
N PRO A 302 -29.41 -19.08 -5.25
CA PRO A 302 -29.59 -20.28 -4.46
C PRO A 302 -29.38 -19.98 -2.97
N VAL A 303 -30.19 -20.60 -2.10
CA VAL A 303 -30.24 -20.28 -0.67
C VAL A 303 -28.86 -20.37 -0.01
N TRP A 304 -28.04 -21.35 -0.39
CA TRP A 304 -26.69 -21.55 0.15
C TRP A 304 -25.65 -20.49 -0.30
N TRP A 305 -25.89 -19.74 -1.38
CA TRP A 305 -25.01 -18.66 -1.85
C TRP A 305 -25.52 -17.26 -1.47
N ARG A 306 -26.75 -17.15 -0.99
CA ARG A 306 -27.40 -15.86 -0.71
C ARG A 306 -26.65 -15.00 0.32
N TRP A 307 -25.97 -15.63 1.29
CA TRP A 307 -25.18 -14.94 2.31
C TRP A 307 -24.07 -14.06 1.73
N TYR A 308 -23.45 -14.48 0.62
CA TYR A 308 -22.32 -13.76 0.04
C TYR A 308 -22.71 -12.36 -0.45
N SER A 309 -23.95 -12.19 -0.92
CA SER A 309 -24.47 -10.87 -1.32
C SER A 309 -24.46 -9.83 -0.20
N TRP A 310 -24.44 -10.27 1.07
CA TRP A 310 -24.35 -9.39 2.24
C TRP A 310 -22.91 -8.99 2.58
N ILE A 311 -21.92 -9.77 2.17
CA ILE A 311 -20.49 -9.49 2.40
C ILE A 311 -19.84 -8.85 1.16
N CYS A 312 -20.51 -8.90 0.00
CA CYS A 312 -20.07 -8.25 -1.22
C CYS A 312 -20.28 -6.72 -1.15
N PRO A 313 -19.21 -5.89 -1.15
CA PRO A 313 -19.35 -4.43 -1.05
C PRO A 313 -20.05 -3.83 -2.27
N VAL A 314 -19.75 -4.33 -3.47
CA VAL A 314 -20.37 -3.84 -4.73
C VAL A 314 -21.88 -4.09 -4.74
N ALA A 315 -22.35 -5.16 -4.10
CA ALA A 315 -23.77 -5.43 -4.00
C ALA A 315 -24.50 -4.35 -3.19
N TRP A 316 -23.85 -3.77 -2.18
CA TRP A 316 -24.38 -2.66 -1.42
C TRP A 316 -24.31 -1.34 -2.19
N THR A 317 -23.26 -1.12 -2.97
CA THR A 317 -23.18 0.04 -3.87
C THR A 317 -24.36 0.08 -4.82
N LEU A 318 -24.66 -1.04 -5.49
CA LEU A 318 -25.79 -1.10 -6.41
C LEU A 318 -27.14 -0.94 -5.71
N TYR A 319 -27.28 -1.51 -4.51
CA TYR A 319 -28.45 -1.25 -3.68
C TYR A 319 -28.59 0.27 -3.46
N GLY A 320 -27.56 0.93 -2.91
CA GLY A 320 -27.61 2.34 -2.55
C GLY A 320 -27.91 3.25 -3.74
N LEU A 321 -27.24 3.01 -4.87
CA LEU A 321 -27.45 3.79 -6.10
C LEU A 321 -28.87 3.59 -6.66
N VAL A 322 -29.32 2.35 -6.82
CA VAL A 322 -30.65 2.08 -7.40
C VAL A 322 -31.77 2.54 -6.47
N ALA A 323 -31.70 2.20 -5.19
CA ALA A 323 -32.71 2.58 -4.22
C ALA A 323 -32.80 4.10 -4.03
N SER A 324 -31.68 4.83 -4.08
CA SER A 324 -31.70 6.29 -3.95
C SER A 324 -32.22 7.02 -5.18
N GLN A 325 -32.01 6.49 -6.39
CA GLN A 325 -32.45 7.17 -7.62
C GLN A 325 -33.88 6.79 -8.03
N PHE A 326 -34.28 5.53 -7.79
CA PHE A 326 -35.52 4.97 -8.33
C PHE A 326 -36.46 4.37 -7.28
N GLY A 327 -36.03 4.24 -6.03
CA GLY A 327 -36.82 3.58 -4.97
C GLY A 327 -38.00 4.38 -4.45
N ASP A 328 -38.13 5.66 -4.84
CA ASP A 328 -39.22 6.57 -4.49
C ASP A 328 -40.18 6.86 -5.66
N LEU A 329 -40.03 6.12 -6.77
CA LEU A 329 -40.84 6.31 -7.97
C LEU A 329 -42.13 5.46 -7.90
N HIS A 330 -43.27 6.16 -7.83
CA HIS A 330 -44.60 5.56 -7.67
C HIS A 330 -45.42 5.47 -8.96
N HIS A 331 -44.84 5.80 -10.12
CA HIS A 331 -45.53 5.61 -11.40
C HIS A 331 -45.53 4.13 -11.81
N GLU A 332 -46.56 3.74 -12.57
CA GLU A 332 -46.72 2.36 -13.04
C GLU A 332 -45.71 2.00 -14.12
N LEU A 333 -45.11 0.83 -14.00
CA LEU A 333 -44.18 0.30 -14.99
C LEU A 333 -44.91 -0.45 -16.12
N GLN A 334 -44.60 -0.09 -17.35
CA GLN A 334 -44.98 -0.84 -18.53
C GLN A 334 -44.12 -2.11 -18.66
N GLY A 335 -44.78 -3.25 -18.85
CA GLY A 335 -44.11 -4.55 -19.02
C GLY A 335 -43.70 -5.23 -17.71
N ALA A 336 -44.22 -4.77 -16.56
CA ALA A 336 -44.11 -5.48 -15.30
C ALA A 336 -44.90 -6.80 -15.32
N LEU A 337 -44.47 -7.77 -14.51
CA LEU A 337 -45.13 -9.09 -14.40
C LEU A 337 -46.55 -8.95 -13.81
N GLN A 338 -46.77 -7.92 -12.99
CA GLN A 338 -48.07 -7.59 -12.41
C GLN A 338 -48.59 -6.28 -13.02
N GLN A 339 -49.87 -6.24 -13.39
CA GLN A 339 -50.54 -5.02 -13.86
C GLN A 339 -50.56 -3.96 -12.74
N GLY A 340 -50.16 -2.73 -13.07
CA GLY A 340 -50.13 -1.61 -12.13
C GLY A 340 -48.96 -1.61 -11.14
N GLN A 341 -47.96 -2.48 -11.31
CA GLN A 341 -46.79 -2.49 -10.43
C GLN A 341 -45.96 -1.21 -10.60
N THR A 342 -45.66 -0.56 -9.48
CA THR A 342 -44.84 0.67 -9.47
C THR A 342 -43.35 0.37 -9.58
N ALA A 343 -42.55 1.37 -10.00
CA ALA A 343 -41.09 1.23 -10.06
C ALA A 343 -40.46 0.85 -8.71
N ALA A 344 -40.91 1.49 -7.62
CA ALA A 344 -40.48 1.15 -6.26
C ALA A 344 -40.79 -0.32 -5.88
N GLN A 345 -42.01 -0.79 -6.16
CA GLN A 345 -42.42 -2.18 -5.88
C GLN A 345 -41.60 -3.19 -6.69
N TYR A 346 -41.35 -2.92 -7.97
CA TYR A 346 -40.52 -3.79 -8.80
C TYR A 346 -39.09 -3.91 -8.26
N ILE A 347 -38.49 -2.79 -7.85
CA ILE A 347 -37.14 -2.75 -7.28
C ILE A 347 -37.08 -3.54 -5.97
N GLU A 348 -38.10 -3.43 -5.12
CA GLU A 348 -38.18 -4.18 -3.87
C GLU A 348 -38.37 -5.69 -4.10
N GLU A 349 -39.31 -6.10 -4.95
CA GLU A 349 -39.62 -7.52 -5.16
C GLU A 349 -38.53 -8.24 -5.98
N TYR A 350 -38.03 -7.60 -7.04
CA TYR A 350 -37.09 -8.24 -7.97
C TYR A 350 -35.65 -8.22 -7.44
N TYR A 351 -35.20 -7.09 -6.90
CA TYR A 351 -33.82 -6.92 -6.42
C TYR A 351 -33.67 -7.03 -4.90
N GLY A 352 -34.75 -6.86 -4.13
CA GLY A 352 -34.69 -6.81 -2.68
C GLY A 352 -34.22 -5.46 -2.14
N PHE A 353 -34.32 -4.39 -2.94
CA PHE A 353 -33.84 -3.06 -2.56
C PHE A 353 -34.98 -2.21 -2.00
N ARG A 354 -34.84 -1.75 -0.75
CA ARG A 354 -35.84 -0.97 -0.02
C ARG A 354 -35.32 0.45 0.20
N HIS A 355 -36.09 1.45 -0.19
CA HIS A 355 -35.71 2.86 -0.06
C HIS A 355 -35.53 3.27 1.42
N ASP A 356 -36.41 2.82 2.31
CA ASP A 356 -36.34 3.14 3.75
C ASP A 356 -35.07 2.60 4.44
N PHE A 357 -34.39 1.65 3.81
CA PHE A 357 -33.17 1.04 4.34
C PHE A 357 -31.87 1.74 3.90
N LEU A 358 -31.97 2.85 3.15
CA LEU A 358 -30.83 3.58 2.61
C LEU A 358 -29.80 4.00 3.67
N TRP A 359 -30.25 4.41 4.86
CA TRP A 359 -29.34 4.79 5.96
C TRP A 359 -28.46 3.62 6.42
N ALA A 360 -29.01 2.39 6.45
CA ALA A 360 -28.27 1.20 6.83
C ALA A 360 -27.30 0.79 5.72
N VAL A 361 -27.72 0.93 4.46
CA VAL A 361 -26.83 0.74 3.29
C VAL A 361 -25.66 1.72 3.38
N ALA A 362 -25.90 2.98 3.74
CA ALA A 362 -24.86 3.99 3.92
C ALA A 362 -23.86 3.62 5.01
N LEU A 363 -24.37 3.17 6.17
CA LEU A 363 -23.53 2.69 7.28
C LEU A 363 -22.63 1.53 6.85
N VAL A 364 -23.19 0.56 6.09
CA VAL A 364 -22.41 -0.59 5.59
C VAL A 364 -21.25 -0.15 4.68
N HIS A 365 -21.42 0.88 3.86
CA HIS A 365 -20.33 1.42 3.05
C HIS A 365 -19.20 1.98 3.92
N VAL A 366 -19.53 2.77 4.95
CA VAL A 366 -18.55 3.29 5.91
C VAL A 366 -17.80 2.13 6.59
N VAL A 367 -18.53 1.07 6.99
CA VAL A 367 -17.94 -0.12 7.61
C VAL A 367 -16.96 -0.81 6.66
N PHE A 368 -17.29 -1.03 5.38
CA PHE A 368 -16.36 -1.63 4.42
C PHE A 368 -15.11 -0.77 4.21
N THR A 369 -15.27 0.55 4.10
CA THR A 369 -14.16 1.49 3.97
C THR A 369 -13.23 1.43 5.18
N VAL A 370 -13.78 1.49 6.40
CA VAL A 370 -12.99 1.39 7.63
C VAL A 370 -12.35 0.01 7.77
N MET A 371 -13.06 -1.06 7.42
CA MET A 371 -12.56 -2.43 7.47
C MET A 371 -11.33 -2.61 6.56
N PHE A 372 -11.38 -2.18 5.30
CA PHE A 372 -10.22 -2.30 4.41
C PHE A 372 -9.04 -1.42 4.84
N ALA A 373 -9.31 -0.20 5.32
CA ALA A 373 -8.27 0.66 5.89
C ALA A 373 -7.61 0.04 7.13
N PHE A 374 -8.40 -0.58 8.00
CA PHE A 374 -7.90 -1.29 9.18
C PHE A 374 -7.07 -2.51 8.77
N LEU A 375 -7.55 -3.32 7.84
CA LEU A 375 -6.82 -4.51 7.36
C LEU A 375 -5.49 -4.11 6.70
N PHE A 376 -5.46 -3.03 5.92
CA PHE A 376 -4.22 -2.46 5.41
C PHE A 376 -3.25 -2.06 6.53
N SER A 377 -3.74 -1.31 7.52
CA SER A 377 -2.94 -0.86 8.66
C SER A 377 -2.38 -2.03 9.46
N PHE A 378 -3.22 -3.03 9.75
CA PHE A 378 -2.83 -4.26 10.43
C PHE A 378 -1.78 -5.03 9.65
N ALA A 379 -1.97 -5.17 8.33
CA ALA A 379 -1.05 -5.91 7.47
C ALA A 379 0.35 -5.28 7.44
N ILE A 380 0.45 -3.95 7.28
CA ILE A 380 1.74 -3.22 7.33
C ILE A 380 2.42 -3.32 8.70
N MET A 381 1.64 -3.41 9.78
CA MET A 381 2.20 -3.56 11.12
C MET A 381 2.80 -4.95 11.36
N LYS A 382 2.10 -6.00 10.89
CA LYS A 382 2.41 -7.41 11.21
C LYS A 382 3.29 -8.11 10.18
N PHE A 383 3.11 -7.83 8.90
CA PHE A 383 3.89 -8.47 7.85
C PHE A 383 5.14 -7.64 7.52
N ASN A 384 6.27 -8.33 7.40
CA ASN A 384 7.49 -7.76 6.86
C ASN A 384 7.96 -8.64 5.70
N PHE A 385 7.96 -8.07 4.50
CA PHE A 385 8.33 -8.77 3.27
C PHE A 385 9.75 -8.42 2.79
N GLN A 386 10.56 -7.69 3.56
CA GLN A 386 11.98 -7.57 3.26
C GLN A 386 12.66 -8.93 3.43
N ARG A 387 13.11 -9.52 2.32
CA ARG A 387 14.16 -10.54 2.35
C ARG A 387 15.50 -9.82 2.51
N ARG A 388 16.26 -10.20 3.53
CA ARG A 388 17.65 -9.76 3.72
C ARG A 388 18.54 -10.35 2.63
#